data_AF-A0A661AVP9-F1
#
_entry.id   AF-A0A661AVP9-F1
#
_cell.length_a   1.000
_cell.length_b   1.000
_cell.length_c   1.000
_cell.angle_alpha   90.00
_cell.angle_beta   90.00
_cell.angle_gamma   90.00
#
_symmetry.space_group_name_H-M   'P 1'
#
loop_
_entity.id
_entity.type
_entity.pdbx_description
1 polymer ?
#
loop_
_entity_poly.entity_id
_entity_poly.type
_entity_poly.pdbx_seq_one_letter_code
_entity_poly.pdbx_strand_id
1 'polypeptide(L)' 'MWVRIENIGEYEGKEVEIRGWLFNSRSSGKIHFILIRDGTGII' A
#
# COMPACT_ATOMS: atom_id res chain seq x y z
N MET A 1 -9.29 9.25 -1.46
CA MET A 1 -10.42 8.35 -1.09
C MET A 1 -9.84 7.12 -0.44
N TRP A 2 -10.35 6.71 0.73
CA TRP A 2 -9.84 5.51 1.41
C TRP A 2 -10.26 4.23 0.67
N VAL A 3 -9.30 3.36 0.42
CA VAL A 3 -9.49 2.10 -0.31
C VAL A 3 -8.81 0.96 0.44
N ARG A 4 -9.43 -0.23 0.40
CA ARG A 4 -8.84 -1.47 0.91
C ARG A 4 -7.93 -2.11 -0.14
N ILE A 5 -6.86 -2.76 0.30
CA ILE A 5 -5.88 -3.39 -0.59
C ILE A 5 -6.54 -4.44 -1.50
N GLU A 6 -7.52 -5.21 -1.01
CA GLU A 6 -8.26 -6.20 -1.82
C GLU A 6 -8.97 -5.61 -3.06
N ASN A 7 -9.37 -4.33 -3.01
CA ASN A 7 -10.12 -3.66 -4.08
C ASN A 7 -9.27 -2.67 -4.90
N ILE A 8 -7.95 -2.63 -4.67
CA ILE A 8 -7.07 -1.59 -5.23
C ILE A 8 -7.07 -1.57 -6.77
N GLY A 9 -7.28 -2.73 -7.41
CA GLY A 9 -7.31 -2.86 -8.87
C GLY A 9 -8.42 -2.04 -9.55
N GLU A 10 -9.50 -1.70 -8.85
CA GLU A 10 -10.60 -0.88 -9.37
C GLU A 10 -10.25 0.62 -9.47
N TYR A 11 -9.09 1.01 -8.92
CA TYR A 11 -8.67 2.41 -8.79
C TYR A 11 -7.40 2.73 -9.59
N GLU A 12 -7.12 1.97 -10.64
CA GLU A 12 -5.99 2.24 -11.54
C GLU A 12 -6.03 3.69 -12.06
N GLY A 13 -4.88 4.37 -11.98
CA GLY A 13 -4.71 5.77 -12.39
C GLY A 13 -5.33 6.82 -11.46
N LYS A 14 -5.87 6.43 -10.29
CA LYS A 14 -6.50 7.34 -9.32
C LYS A 14 -5.64 7.51 -8.07
N GLU A 15 -5.72 8.68 -7.45
CA GLU A 15 -5.12 8.93 -6.14
C GLU A 15 -6.01 8.35 -5.02
N VAL A 16 -5.42 7.50 -4.18
CA VAL A 16 -6.11 6.78 -3.09
C VAL A 16 -5.35 6.88 -1.78
N GLU A 17 -6.05 6.69 -0.68
CA GLU A 17 -5.48 6.64 0.66
C GLU A 17 -5.56 5.18 1.16
N ILE A 18 -4.43 4.63 1.61
CA ILE A 18 -4.36 3.31 2.23
C ILE A 18 -4.12 3.50 3.72
N ARG A 19 -4.90 2.80 4.54
CA ARG A 19 -4.77 2.79 5.99
C ARG A 19 -4.39 1.38 6.43
N GLY A 20 -3.25 1.23 7.08
CA GLY A 20 -2.76 -0.06 7.52
C GLY A 20 -1.54 0.07 8.41
N TRP A 21 -0.91 -1.06 8.65
CA TRP A 21 0.30 -1.17 9.44
C TRP A 21 1.50 -1.45 8.53
N LEU A 22 2.66 -0.93 8.92
CA LEU A 22 3.93 -1.26 8.28
C LEU A 22 4.21 -2.76 8.48
N PHE A 23 4.20 -3.53 7.39
CA PHE A 23 4.54 -4.95 7.41
C PHE A 23 6.04 -5.16 7.25
N ASN A 24 6.66 -4.46 6.30
CA ASN A 24 8.10 -4.50 6.08
C ASN A 24 8.57 -3.17 5.49
N SER A 25 9.84 -2.83 5.71
CA SER A 25 10.49 -1.72 5.05
C SER A 25 11.90 -2.13 4.66
N ARG A 26 12.28 -1.87 3.43
CA ARG A 26 13.67 -1.94 2.99
C ARG A 26 14.04 -0.69 2.20
N SER A 27 15.33 -0.45 2.10
CA SER A 27 15.88 0.66 1.34
C SER A 27 16.89 0.13 0.34
N SER A 28 16.91 0.72 -0.86
CA SER A 28 17.96 0.46 -1.85
C SER A 28 18.44 1.81 -2.40
N GLY A 29 19.63 2.21 -1.96
CA GLY A 29 20.15 3.55 -2.22
C GLY A 29 19.20 4.62 -1.68
N LYS A 30 18.63 5.42 -2.60
CA LYS A 30 17.72 6.54 -2.28
C LYS A 30 16.23 6.18 -2.33
N ILE A 31 15.89 4.91 -2.56
CA ILE A 31 14.49 4.46 -2.71
C ILE A 31 14.10 3.62 -1.50
N HIS A 32 12.94 3.95 -0.91
CA HIS A 32 12.30 3.17 0.13
C HIS A 32 11.20 2.30 -0.46
N PHE A 33 11.22 1.01 -0.11
CA PHE A 33 10.16 0.05 -0.42
C PHE A 33 9.45 -0.26 0.88
N ILE A 34 8.24 0.24 1.00
CA ILE A 34 7.40 0.10 2.19
C ILE A 34 6.29 -0.88 1.83
N LEU A 35 6.19 -1.98 2.55
CA LEU A 35 5.07 -2.91 2.44
C LEU A 35 4.06 -2.61 3.54
N ILE A 36 2.81 -2.34 3.18
CA ILE A 36 1.71 -2.01 4.08
C ILE A 36 0.69 -3.14 4.08
N ARG A 37 0.21 -3.54 5.25
CA ARG A 37 -0.88 -4.51 5.43
C ARG A 37 -2.09 -3.83 6.05
N ASP A 38 -3.28 -4.03 5.49
CA ASP A 38 -4.55 -3.47 6.03
C ASP A 38 -5.52 -4.52 6.58
N GLY A 39 -5.10 -5.79 6.58
CA GLY A 39 -5.92 -6.94 7.01
C GLY A 39 -6.55 -7.71 5.84
N THR A 40 -6.67 -7.08 4.67
CA THR A 40 -7.22 -7.69 3.43
C THR A 40 -6.13 -8.06 2.43
N GLY A 41 -4.99 -7.37 2.47
CA GLY A 41 -3.83 -7.68 1.64
C GLY A 41 -2.55 -7.02 2.13
N ILE A 42 -1.48 -7.16 1.33
CA ILE A 42 -0.20 -6.48 1.48
C ILE A 42 0.14 -5.84 0.13
N ILE A 43 0.56 -4.57 0.15
CA ILE A 43 1.02 -3.82 -1.04
C ILE A 43 2.33 -3.10 -0.75
#